data_AF-A0A149VI46-F1
#
_entry.id   AF-A0A149VI46-F1
#
_cell.length_a   1.000
_cell.length_b   1.000
_cell.length_c   1.000
_cell.angle_alpha   90.00
_cell.angle_beta   90.00
_cell.angle_gamma   90.00
#
_symmetry.space_group_name_H-M   'P 1'
#
loop_
_entity.id
_entity.type
_entity.pdbx_description
1 polymer ?
#
loop_
_entity_poly.entity_id
_entity_poly.type
_entity_poly.pdbx_seq_one_letter_code
_entity_poly.pdbx_strand_id
1 'polypeptide(L)'
;MGARLLSASNSAAGTTSVPAPVLDATGFIMPEEADMLTGVLADINAAFGNTLNTDLSTPQGQLAMSLTAILGDAYDQFLALANGVDPARAEGRMQDAIGRIYFMSRLPATPTTVTCICTGAAGTVIPQGALIKDQSGNSYTADNALTLDATGTAQGTFTCTSAGEVVCPAGSVTISQSVAGWSAVSNPTAAVTGRAVESRTAFEARRKTSVAVNAIGPLDAISAAVQAVSGVTDAYVTDNSTAQNVTAAVGLLTALHPATDWLIVTLPAGQTTSP
;
A
#
# COMPACT_ATOMS: atom_id res chain seq x y z
N MET A 1 4.15 34.94 8.55
CA MET A 1 3.13 34.34 7.67
C MET A 1 1.85 34.25 8.48
N GLY A 2 0.90 35.14 8.22
CA GLY A 2 -0.32 35.27 9.03
C GLY A 2 -1.27 34.11 8.79
N ALA A 3 -1.45 33.27 9.81
CA ALA A 3 -2.52 32.29 9.84
C ALA A 3 -3.85 33.03 9.95
N ARG A 4 -4.69 32.92 8.92
CA ARG A 4 -6.09 33.32 8.99
C ARG A 4 -6.79 32.27 9.86
N LEU A 5 -6.81 32.54 11.17
CA LEU A 5 -7.67 31.82 12.12
C LEU A 5 -9.08 31.83 11.55
N LEU A 6 -9.73 30.65 11.50
CA LEU A 6 -11.16 30.51 11.24
C LEU A 6 -11.92 31.16 12.40
N SER A 7 -11.96 32.50 12.44
CA SER A 7 -12.88 33.24 13.27
C SER A 7 -14.26 33.15 12.63
N ALA A 8 -15.26 32.85 13.45
CA ALA A 8 -16.67 32.94 13.10
C ALA A 8 -16.95 34.13 12.16
N SER A 9 -17.66 33.82 11.07
CA SER A 9 -18.22 34.71 10.05
C SER A 9 -18.22 36.20 10.40
N ASN A 10 -17.16 36.91 9.97
CA ASN A 10 -17.23 38.36 9.83
C ASN A 10 -17.93 38.66 8.49
N SER A 11 -19.26 38.69 8.53
CA SER A 11 -20.14 39.00 7.40
C SER A 11 -19.94 40.44 6.91
N ALA A 12 -18.99 40.60 6.00
CA ALA A 12 -19.02 41.62 4.94
C ALA A 12 -19.04 40.98 3.54
N ALA A 13 -19.14 39.65 3.47
CA ALA A 13 -19.29 38.87 2.25
C ALA A 13 -20.79 38.62 2.01
N GLY A 14 -21.22 38.64 0.74
CA GLY A 14 -22.61 38.40 0.35
C GLY A 14 -23.19 37.12 0.98
N THR A 15 -24.48 37.14 1.28
CA THR A 15 -25.21 35.95 1.71
C THR A 15 -25.39 35.02 0.51
N THR A 16 -25.16 33.73 0.69
CA THR A 16 -25.39 32.69 -0.34
C THR A 16 -26.44 31.71 0.15
N SER A 17 -27.25 31.23 -0.79
CA SER A 17 -28.24 30.17 -0.59
C SER A 17 -27.63 28.78 -0.75
N VAL A 18 -26.35 28.70 -1.16
CA VAL A 18 -25.60 27.45 -1.24
C VAL A 18 -25.33 26.92 0.17
N PRO A 19 -25.74 25.67 0.49
CA PRO A 19 -25.44 25.08 1.78
C PRO A 19 -23.92 25.00 2.01
N ALA A 20 -23.49 25.34 3.22
CA ALA A 20 -22.10 25.24 3.61
C ALA A 20 -21.76 23.81 4.05
N PRO A 21 -20.53 23.31 3.78
CA PRO A 21 -20.06 22.05 4.34
C PRO A 21 -19.89 22.19 5.85
N VAL A 22 -20.04 21.06 6.55
CA VAL A 22 -19.92 20.99 8.00
C VAL A 22 -18.72 20.13 8.37
N LEU A 23 -17.91 20.61 9.31
CA LEU A 23 -16.86 19.83 9.94
C LEU A 23 -17.28 19.54 11.38
N ASP A 24 -17.70 18.31 11.65
CA ASP A 24 -18.15 17.89 12.97
C ASP A 24 -17.32 16.73 13.54
N ALA A 25 -17.78 16.12 14.64
CA ALA A 25 -17.09 15.02 15.31
C ALA A 25 -16.94 13.75 14.43
N THR A 26 -17.72 13.61 13.37
CA THR A 26 -17.66 12.49 12.42
C THR A 26 -16.75 12.76 11.23
N GLY A 27 -16.40 14.03 10.97
CA GLY A 27 -15.49 14.44 9.91
C GLY A 27 -16.03 15.61 9.09
N PHE A 28 -15.42 15.80 7.90
CA PHE A 28 -15.90 16.75 6.91
C PHE A 28 -17.09 16.15 6.14
N ILE A 29 -18.21 16.85 6.14
CA ILE A 29 -19.44 16.47 5.46
C ILE A 29 -19.73 17.55 4.41
N MET A 30 -19.66 17.16 3.15
CA MET A 30 -20.06 18.02 2.04
C MET A 30 -21.59 17.95 1.85
N PRO A 31 -22.23 19.06 1.47
CA PRO A 31 -23.64 19.06 1.06
C PRO A 31 -23.81 18.29 -0.26
N GLU A 32 -25.03 17.83 -0.53
CA GLU A 32 -25.35 17.17 -1.79
C GLU A 32 -25.23 18.16 -2.96
N GLU A 33 -24.68 17.71 -4.10
CA GLU A 33 -24.51 18.58 -5.28
C GLU A 33 -25.84 19.16 -5.79
N ALA A 34 -26.94 18.41 -5.64
CA ALA A 34 -28.27 18.89 -6.01
C ALA A 34 -28.72 20.09 -5.13
N ASP A 35 -28.39 20.06 -3.84
CA ASP A 35 -28.70 21.16 -2.91
C ASP A 35 -27.80 22.37 -3.20
N MET A 36 -26.52 22.14 -3.54
CA MET A 36 -25.62 23.19 -3.98
C MET A 36 -26.11 23.86 -5.26
N LEU A 37 -26.52 23.08 -6.27
CA LEU A 37 -27.08 23.60 -7.52
C LEU A 37 -28.33 24.45 -7.28
N THR A 38 -29.22 23.97 -6.40
CA THR A 38 -30.42 24.71 -6.01
C THR A 38 -30.05 26.06 -5.38
N GLY A 39 -29.05 26.08 -4.49
CA GLY A 39 -28.55 27.30 -3.88
C GLY A 39 -27.91 28.27 -4.88
N VAL A 40 -27.10 27.77 -5.83
CA VAL A 40 -26.47 28.60 -6.87
C VAL A 40 -27.54 29.21 -7.78
N LEU A 41 -28.55 28.44 -8.19
CA LEU A 41 -29.67 28.94 -8.98
C LEU A 41 -30.47 30.01 -8.23
N ALA A 42 -30.71 29.82 -6.93
CA ALA A 42 -31.39 30.81 -6.09
C ALA A 42 -30.60 32.12 -6.00
N ASP A 43 -29.28 32.05 -5.81
CA ASP A 43 -28.42 33.24 -5.74
C ASP A 43 -28.38 33.99 -7.08
N ILE A 44 -28.26 33.26 -8.19
CA ILE A 44 -28.32 33.86 -9.53
C ILE A 44 -29.70 34.49 -9.76
N ASN A 45 -30.80 33.80 -9.46
CA ASN A 45 -32.13 34.37 -9.67
C ASN A 45 -32.36 35.63 -8.81
N ALA A 46 -31.93 35.61 -7.55
CA ALA A 46 -32.02 36.75 -6.64
C ALA A 46 -31.22 37.97 -7.14
N ALA A 47 -30.01 37.75 -7.66
CA ALA A 47 -29.16 38.82 -8.21
C ALA A 47 -29.81 39.53 -9.42
N PHE A 48 -30.67 38.84 -10.16
CA PHE A 48 -31.38 39.36 -11.33
C PHE A 48 -32.85 39.70 -11.05
N GLY A 49 -33.21 39.94 -9.79
CA GLY A 49 -34.55 40.43 -9.42
C GLY A 49 -35.63 39.35 -9.38
N ASN A 50 -35.26 38.07 -9.28
CA ASN A 50 -36.15 36.90 -9.17
C ASN A 50 -37.03 36.62 -10.40
N THR A 51 -36.62 37.06 -11.59
CA THR A 51 -37.39 36.90 -12.84
C THR A 51 -36.74 35.97 -13.85
N LEU A 52 -35.64 35.30 -13.51
CA LEU A 52 -34.93 34.43 -14.45
C LEU A 52 -35.63 33.08 -14.61
N ASN A 53 -35.57 32.54 -15.84
CA ASN A 53 -35.84 31.13 -16.07
C ASN A 53 -34.66 30.30 -15.53
N THR A 54 -34.90 29.37 -14.61
CA THR A 54 -33.88 28.55 -13.97
C THR A 54 -33.67 27.18 -14.63
N ASP A 55 -34.25 26.95 -15.81
CA ASP A 55 -34.04 25.72 -16.57
C ASP A 55 -32.56 25.52 -16.89
N LEU A 56 -32.07 24.28 -16.71
CA LEU A 56 -30.65 23.94 -16.85
C LEU A 56 -30.12 24.12 -18.28
N SER A 57 -30.98 24.11 -19.30
CA SER A 57 -30.61 24.35 -20.70
C SER A 57 -30.36 25.83 -21.02
N THR A 58 -30.75 26.73 -20.13
CA THR A 58 -30.51 28.17 -20.31
C THR A 58 -29.05 28.53 -20.00
N PRO A 59 -28.53 29.66 -20.52
CA PRO A 59 -27.19 30.13 -20.19
C PRO A 59 -26.91 30.21 -18.68
N GLN A 60 -27.87 30.73 -17.91
CA GLN A 60 -27.77 30.81 -16.44
C GLN A 60 -27.81 29.43 -15.77
N GLY A 61 -28.59 28.48 -16.31
CA GLY A 61 -28.61 27.10 -15.85
C GLY A 61 -27.25 26.40 -16.06
N GLN A 62 -26.64 26.59 -17.23
CA GLN A 62 -25.30 26.07 -17.53
C GLN A 62 -24.21 26.73 -16.65
N LEU A 63 -24.32 28.04 -16.40
CA LEU A 63 -23.42 28.72 -15.45
C LEU A 63 -23.57 28.17 -14.04
N ALA A 64 -24.79 27.95 -13.56
CA ALA A 64 -25.04 27.37 -12.23
C ALA A 64 -24.47 25.96 -12.11
N MET A 65 -24.62 25.12 -13.13
CA MET A 65 -24.03 23.78 -13.17
C MET A 65 -22.50 23.83 -13.12
N SER A 66 -21.88 24.70 -13.93
CA SER A 66 -20.41 24.85 -13.94
C SER A 66 -19.87 25.32 -12.58
N LEU A 67 -20.51 26.31 -11.97
CA LEU A 67 -20.15 26.80 -10.63
C LEU A 67 -20.32 25.73 -9.56
N THR A 68 -21.40 24.94 -9.64
CA THR A 68 -21.64 23.82 -8.72
C THR A 68 -20.57 22.74 -8.88
N ALA A 69 -20.20 22.40 -10.11
CA ALA A 69 -19.15 21.41 -10.37
C ALA A 69 -17.78 21.86 -9.85
N ILE A 70 -17.44 23.15 -9.99
CA ILE A 70 -16.20 23.71 -9.42
C ILE A 70 -16.23 23.62 -7.89
N LEU A 71 -17.38 23.87 -7.27
CA LEU A 71 -17.53 23.76 -5.82
C LEU A 71 -17.45 22.30 -5.34
N GLY A 72 -18.09 21.39 -6.07
CA GLY A 72 -18.03 19.94 -5.83
C GLY A 72 -16.59 19.43 -5.87
N ASP A 73 -15.84 19.75 -6.93
CA ASP A 73 -14.41 19.39 -7.03
C ASP A 73 -13.58 19.94 -5.86
N ALA A 74 -13.82 21.19 -5.44
CA ALA A 74 -13.14 21.76 -4.28
C ALA A 74 -13.46 21.03 -2.97
N TYR A 75 -14.72 20.64 -2.76
CA TYR A 75 -15.16 19.90 -1.58
C TYR A 75 -14.67 18.45 -1.58
N ASP A 76 -14.66 17.79 -2.72
CA ASP A 76 -14.09 16.45 -2.89
C ASP A 76 -12.60 16.43 -2.57
N GLN A 77 -11.84 17.42 -3.07
CA GLN A 77 -10.43 17.55 -2.75
C GLN A 77 -10.20 17.80 -1.25
N PHE A 78 -11.04 18.61 -0.62
CA PHE A 78 -10.95 18.84 0.83
C PHE A 78 -11.31 17.58 1.63
N LEU A 79 -12.35 16.85 1.22
CA LEU A 79 -12.75 15.58 1.82
C LEU A 79 -11.62 14.54 1.71
N ALA A 80 -10.96 14.46 0.55
CA ALA A 80 -9.80 13.61 0.35
C ALA A 80 -8.66 13.98 1.33
N LEU A 81 -8.38 15.27 1.51
CA LEU A 81 -7.38 15.74 2.48
C LEU A 81 -7.79 15.41 3.93
N ALA A 82 -9.04 15.67 4.31
CA ALA A 82 -9.56 15.39 5.64
C ALA A 82 -9.46 13.90 5.98
N ASN A 83 -9.88 13.03 5.05
CA ASN A 83 -9.75 11.57 5.19
C ASN A 83 -8.29 11.10 5.14
N GLY A 84 -7.42 11.82 4.43
CA GLY A 84 -5.99 11.53 4.32
C GLY A 84 -5.18 11.74 5.60
N VAL A 85 -5.72 12.48 6.56
CA VAL A 85 -5.11 12.63 7.90
C VAL A 85 -5.35 11.40 8.77
N ASP A 86 -6.45 10.67 8.55
CA ASP A 86 -6.78 9.47 9.30
C ASP A 86 -5.99 8.25 8.78
N PRO A 87 -5.10 7.64 9.57
CA PRO A 87 -4.34 6.46 9.15
C PRO A 87 -5.20 5.28 8.67
N ALA A 88 -6.43 5.15 9.18
CA ALA A 88 -7.34 4.06 8.78
C ALA A 88 -7.94 4.27 7.37
N ARG A 89 -8.00 5.52 6.91
CA ARG A 89 -8.62 5.91 5.62
C ARG A 89 -7.61 6.39 4.59
N ALA A 90 -6.47 6.91 5.04
CA ALA A 90 -5.44 7.47 4.19
C ALA A 90 -4.91 6.48 3.15
N GLU A 91 -4.62 7.01 1.96
CA GLU A 91 -4.03 6.25 0.87
C GLU A 91 -2.99 7.07 0.10
N GLY A 92 -2.29 6.39 -0.82
CA GLY A 92 -1.27 7.00 -1.67
C GLY A 92 -0.23 7.80 -0.88
N ARG A 93 0.04 9.02 -1.34
CA ARG A 93 1.09 9.89 -0.77
C ARG A 93 0.81 10.27 0.69
N MET A 94 -0.45 10.41 1.10
CA MET A 94 -0.79 10.77 2.48
C MET A 94 -0.55 9.60 3.43
N GLN A 95 -0.91 8.37 3.04
CA GLN A 95 -0.54 7.18 3.82
C GLN A 95 0.97 7.01 3.94
N ASP A 96 1.71 7.27 2.86
CA ASP A 96 3.17 7.21 2.88
C ASP A 96 3.75 8.30 3.80
N ALA A 97 3.14 9.49 3.86
CA ALA A 97 3.55 10.56 4.76
C ALA A 97 3.35 10.16 6.23
N ILE A 98 2.21 9.55 6.56
CA ILE A 98 1.96 8.97 7.88
C ILE A 98 3.00 7.89 8.21
N GLY A 99 3.30 7.00 7.25
CA GLY A 99 4.35 6.00 7.40
C GLY A 99 5.73 6.58 7.74
N ARG A 100 6.11 7.69 7.12
CA ARG A 100 7.39 8.37 7.39
C ARG A 100 7.49 8.91 8.82
N ILE A 101 6.38 9.27 9.46
CA ILE A 101 6.36 9.65 10.89
C ILE A 101 6.83 8.47 11.76
N TYR A 102 6.54 7.24 11.34
CA TYR A 102 6.97 6.00 11.99
C TYR A 102 8.25 5.41 11.39
N PHE A 103 9.02 6.19 10.61
CA PHE A 103 10.25 5.76 9.93
C PHE A 103 10.04 4.56 8.98
N MET A 104 8.82 4.40 8.44
CA MET A 104 8.47 3.33 7.53
C MET A 104 8.33 3.84 6.09
N SER A 105 8.82 3.05 5.14
CA SER A 105 8.56 3.20 3.71
C SER A 105 7.90 1.94 3.17
N ARG A 106 7.22 2.04 2.02
CA ARG A 106 6.63 0.88 1.35
C ARG A 106 7.71 -0.09 0.92
N LEU A 107 7.43 -1.39 1.03
CA LEU A 107 8.27 -2.40 0.40
C LEU A 107 8.19 -2.23 -1.12
N PRO A 108 9.33 -2.08 -1.82
CA PRO A 108 9.34 -1.94 -3.26
C PRO A 108 8.93 -3.25 -3.92
N ALA A 109 8.42 -3.14 -5.14
CA ALA A 109 8.21 -4.29 -6.00
C ALA A 109 9.56 -4.96 -6.27
N THR A 110 9.57 -6.29 -6.28
CA THR A 110 10.71 -7.08 -6.76
C THR A 110 10.32 -7.68 -8.09
N PRO A 111 11.20 -7.62 -9.10
CA PRO A 111 10.92 -8.23 -10.39
C PRO A 111 10.94 -9.76 -10.27
N THR A 112 10.25 -10.41 -11.20
CA THR A 112 10.29 -11.87 -11.33
C THR A 112 11.60 -12.28 -11.98
N THR A 113 12.24 -13.32 -11.47
CA THR A 113 13.50 -13.86 -12.01
C THR A 113 13.31 -15.29 -12.50
N VAL A 114 13.76 -15.57 -13.72
CA VAL A 114 13.68 -16.90 -14.35
C VAL A 114 15.09 -17.40 -14.66
N THR A 115 15.36 -18.66 -14.33
CA THR A 115 16.58 -19.34 -14.76
C THR A 115 16.33 -20.01 -16.10
N CYS A 116 17.14 -19.65 -17.09
CA CYS A 116 17.02 -20.16 -18.44
C CYS A 116 18.28 -20.88 -18.88
N ILE A 117 18.08 -21.87 -19.74
CA ILE A 117 19.10 -22.56 -20.51
C ILE A 117 19.04 -22.01 -21.93
N CYS A 118 20.12 -21.39 -22.37
CA CYS A 118 20.30 -20.89 -23.72
C CYS A 118 21.10 -21.91 -24.53
N THR A 119 20.70 -22.14 -25.78
CA THR A 119 21.41 -23.03 -26.71
C THR A 119 21.70 -22.35 -28.05
N GLY A 120 22.79 -22.75 -28.69
CA GLY A 120 23.25 -22.14 -29.94
C GLY A 120 24.65 -22.61 -30.36
N ALA A 121 25.34 -21.79 -31.15
CA ALA A 121 26.69 -22.08 -31.61
C ALA A 121 27.72 -21.94 -30.47
N ALA A 122 28.59 -22.93 -30.31
CA ALA A 122 29.63 -22.93 -29.28
C ALA A 122 30.51 -21.66 -29.35
N GLY A 123 30.78 -21.06 -28.19
CA GLY A 123 31.55 -19.81 -28.08
C GLY A 123 30.75 -18.52 -28.34
N THR A 124 29.45 -18.61 -28.63
CA THR A 124 28.59 -17.42 -28.77
C THR A 124 28.44 -16.71 -27.42
N VAL A 125 28.57 -15.39 -27.42
CA VAL A 125 28.33 -14.55 -26.25
C VAL A 125 26.96 -13.90 -26.38
N ILE A 126 26.05 -14.24 -25.48
CA ILE A 126 24.77 -13.56 -25.28
C ILE A 126 25.07 -12.35 -24.39
N PRO A 127 24.88 -11.11 -24.87
CA PRO A 127 25.22 -9.93 -24.09
C PRO A 127 24.28 -9.76 -22.89
N GLN A 128 24.78 -9.09 -21.86
CA GLN A 128 23.93 -8.59 -20.78
C GLN A 128 22.80 -7.72 -21.36
N GLY A 129 21.60 -7.84 -20.81
CA GLY A 129 20.42 -7.12 -21.30
C GLY A 129 19.74 -7.74 -22.51
N ALA A 130 20.21 -8.91 -23.00
CA ALA A 130 19.52 -9.65 -24.06
C ALA A 130 18.08 -9.99 -23.64
N LEU A 131 17.12 -9.79 -24.55
CA LEU A 131 15.69 -9.90 -24.27
C LEU A 131 15.09 -11.26 -24.66
N ILE A 132 14.40 -11.88 -23.71
CA ILE A 132 13.47 -12.99 -23.91
C ILE A 132 12.05 -12.54 -23.57
N LYS A 133 11.05 -13.27 -24.06
CA LYS A 133 9.64 -13.02 -23.76
C LYS A 133 8.93 -14.31 -23.36
N ASP A 134 7.96 -14.22 -22.46
CA ASP A 134 7.06 -15.35 -22.18
C ASP A 134 5.88 -15.39 -23.17
N GLN A 135 5.06 -16.45 -23.07
CA GLN A 135 3.83 -16.61 -23.85
C GLN A 135 2.78 -15.51 -23.59
N SER A 136 2.83 -14.86 -22.42
CA SER A 136 1.93 -13.77 -22.04
C SER A 136 2.40 -12.40 -22.53
N GLY A 137 3.58 -12.32 -23.17
CA GLY A 137 4.15 -11.09 -23.72
C GLY A 137 5.01 -10.29 -22.73
N ASN A 138 5.29 -10.80 -21.53
CA ASN A 138 6.21 -10.13 -20.60
C ASN A 138 7.65 -10.33 -21.06
N SER A 139 8.46 -9.28 -20.95
CA SER A 139 9.87 -9.30 -21.36
C SER A 139 10.80 -9.50 -20.16
N TYR A 140 11.89 -10.21 -20.39
CA TYR A 140 12.94 -10.47 -19.39
C TYR A 140 14.31 -10.21 -20.01
N THR A 141 15.22 -9.65 -19.22
CA THR A 141 16.58 -9.27 -19.64
C THR A 141 17.61 -10.16 -18.96
N ALA A 142 18.65 -10.57 -19.70
CA ALA A 142 19.78 -11.30 -19.12
C ALA A 142 20.52 -10.44 -18.09
N ASP A 143 20.68 -10.96 -16.87
CA ASP A 143 21.33 -10.22 -15.77
C ASP A 143 22.83 -10.03 -16.01
N ASN A 144 23.46 -11.02 -16.64
CA ASN A 144 24.89 -11.05 -16.98
C ASN A 144 25.08 -11.54 -18.43
N ALA A 145 26.25 -11.28 -19.00
CA ALA A 145 26.62 -11.89 -20.28
C ALA A 145 26.82 -13.41 -20.09
N LEU A 146 26.26 -14.20 -21.00
CA LEU A 146 26.34 -15.67 -20.97
C LEU A 146 27.14 -16.15 -22.18
N THR A 147 28.18 -16.94 -21.96
CA THR A 147 28.96 -17.55 -23.04
C THR A 147 28.57 -19.01 -23.19
N LEU A 148 28.13 -19.40 -24.39
CA LEU A 148 27.82 -20.79 -24.72
C LEU A 148 29.10 -21.63 -24.68
N ASP A 149 29.06 -22.72 -23.93
CA ASP A 149 30.19 -23.64 -23.79
C ASP A 149 30.49 -24.42 -25.09
N ALA A 150 31.44 -25.35 -25.04
CA ALA A 150 31.78 -26.20 -26.19
C ALA A 150 30.62 -27.08 -26.68
N THR A 151 29.60 -27.32 -25.85
CA THR A 151 28.37 -28.04 -26.21
C THR A 151 27.29 -27.12 -26.79
N GLY A 152 27.55 -25.82 -26.84
CA GLY A 152 26.60 -24.82 -27.33
C GLY A 152 25.53 -24.47 -26.30
N THR A 153 25.76 -24.68 -25.00
CA THR A 153 24.78 -24.43 -23.93
C THR A 153 25.34 -23.44 -22.90
N ALA A 154 24.48 -22.59 -22.34
CA ALA A 154 24.77 -21.80 -21.15
C ALA A 154 23.52 -21.68 -20.27
N GLN A 155 23.72 -21.60 -18.96
CA GLN A 155 22.66 -21.32 -18.00
C GLN A 155 22.85 -19.91 -17.44
N GLY A 156 21.75 -19.15 -17.34
CA GLY A 156 21.76 -17.82 -16.76
C GLY A 156 20.42 -17.39 -16.21
N THR A 157 20.43 -16.29 -15.46
CA THR A 157 19.23 -15.69 -14.89
C THR A 157 18.78 -14.51 -15.75
N PHE A 158 17.47 -14.45 -15.98
CA PHE A 158 16.79 -13.37 -16.67
C PHE A 158 15.78 -12.73 -15.73
N THR A 159 15.83 -11.41 -15.61
CA THR A 159 14.93 -10.63 -14.75
C THR A 159 13.86 -9.94 -15.59
N CYS A 160 12.60 -9.97 -15.15
CA CYS A 160 11.50 -9.31 -15.83
C CYS A 160 11.72 -7.78 -15.86
N THR A 161 11.50 -7.16 -17.02
CA THR A 161 11.61 -5.70 -17.17
C THR A 161 10.54 -4.96 -16.39
N SER A 162 9.39 -5.58 -16.18
CA SER A 162 8.29 -5.07 -15.37
C SER A 162 8.45 -5.55 -13.94
N ALA A 163 8.55 -4.60 -12.99
CA ALA A 163 8.56 -4.95 -11.57
C ALA A 163 7.17 -5.42 -11.12
N GLY A 164 7.11 -6.52 -10.36
CA GLY A 164 5.84 -7.06 -9.86
C GLY A 164 5.77 -8.58 -9.89
N GLU A 165 4.59 -9.06 -9.53
CA GLU A 165 4.23 -10.47 -9.54
C GLU A 165 3.88 -10.90 -10.97
N VAL A 166 4.87 -11.42 -11.69
CA VAL A 166 4.70 -11.95 -13.05
C VAL A 166 4.87 -13.46 -12.99
N VAL A 167 3.83 -14.21 -13.36
CA VAL A 167 3.89 -15.67 -13.35
C VAL A 167 4.49 -16.15 -14.66
N CYS A 168 5.62 -16.84 -14.60
CA CYS A 168 6.27 -17.46 -15.74
C CYS A 168 6.39 -18.98 -15.53
N PRO A 169 5.47 -19.78 -16.11
CA PRO A 169 5.50 -21.24 -16.02
C PRO A 169 6.73 -21.85 -16.68
N ALA A 170 7.07 -23.10 -16.34
CA ALA A 170 8.14 -23.83 -17.02
C ALA A 170 7.85 -23.99 -18.53
N GLY A 171 8.89 -23.88 -19.36
CA GLY A 171 8.80 -23.99 -20.83
C GLY A 171 8.05 -22.86 -21.54
N SER A 172 7.80 -21.71 -20.90
CA SER A 172 6.99 -20.64 -21.47
C SER A 172 7.78 -19.51 -22.15
N VAL A 173 9.10 -19.47 -22.00
CA VAL A 173 9.94 -18.40 -22.60
C VAL A 173 10.39 -18.71 -24.02
N THR A 174 10.51 -17.65 -24.81
CA THR A 174 11.01 -17.65 -26.19
C THR A 174 11.94 -16.46 -26.41
N ILE A 175 12.81 -16.54 -27.41
CA ILE A 175 13.72 -15.44 -27.76
C ILE A 175 12.91 -14.26 -28.30
N SER A 176 13.16 -13.06 -27.79
CA SER A 176 12.52 -11.82 -28.27
C SER A 176 13.47 -10.97 -29.11
N GLN A 177 14.78 -11.01 -28.82
CA GLN A 177 15.81 -10.31 -29.56
C GLN A 177 16.75 -11.31 -30.23
N SER A 178 16.96 -11.19 -31.54
CA SER A 178 17.92 -12.02 -32.26
C SER A 178 19.36 -11.65 -31.91
N VAL A 179 20.13 -12.64 -31.46
CA VAL A 179 21.58 -12.54 -31.28
C VAL A 179 22.22 -13.58 -32.20
N ALA A 180 23.20 -13.18 -33.01
CA ALA A 180 23.86 -14.09 -33.93
C ALA A 180 24.51 -15.25 -33.16
N GLY A 181 24.19 -16.50 -33.54
CA GLY A 181 24.66 -17.70 -32.86
C GLY A 181 23.78 -18.18 -31.69
N TRP A 182 22.76 -17.43 -31.27
CA TRP A 182 21.78 -17.87 -30.27
C TRP A 182 20.56 -18.49 -30.98
N SER A 183 20.25 -19.76 -30.68
CA SER A 183 19.24 -20.53 -31.42
C SER A 183 17.97 -20.80 -30.64
N ALA A 184 18.07 -21.12 -29.33
CA ALA A 184 16.90 -21.32 -28.50
C ALA A 184 17.13 -20.93 -27.03
N VAL A 185 16.04 -20.75 -26.31
CA VAL A 185 16.02 -20.55 -24.86
C VAL A 185 14.90 -21.40 -24.27
N SER A 186 15.15 -22.01 -23.12
CA SER A 186 14.15 -22.74 -22.36
C SER A 186 14.31 -22.45 -20.87
N ASN A 187 13.21 -22.45 -20.12
CA ASN A 187 13.22 -22.42 -18.66
C ASN A 187 12.75 -23.78 -18.13
N PRO A 188 13.66 -24.63 -17.61
CA PRO A 188 13.31 -25.97 -17.15
C PRO A 188 12.40 -25.95 -15.91
N THR A 189 12.48 -24.89 -15.12
CA THR A 189 11.65 -24.67 -13.92
C THR A 189 10.80 -23.42 -14.08
N ALA A 190 9.73 -23.34 -13.29
CA ALA A 190 8.97 -22.10 -13.16
C ALA A 190 9.87 -20.99 -12.57
N ALA A 191 9.57 -19.74 -12.92
CA ALA A 191 10.29 -18.59 -12.40
C ALA A 191 10.02 -18.38 -10.90
N VAL A 192 10.95 -17.71 -10.22
CA VAL A 192 10.72 -17.16 -8.89
C VAL A 192 9.91 -15.87 -9.07
N THR A 193 8.62 -15.96 -8.76
CA THR A 193 7.70 -14.84 -8.89
C THR A 193 8.13 -13.69 -7.99
N GLY A 194 8.18 -12.49 -8.58
CA GLY A 194 8.43 -11.25 -7.87
C GLY A 194 7.26 -10.87 -6.96
N ARG A 195 7.35 -9.68 -6.36
CA ARG A 195 6.26 -9.13 -5.54
C ARG A 195 5.84 -7.77 -6.08
N ALA A 196 4.55 -7.49 -6.03
CA ALA A 196 4.04 -6.14 -6.27
C ALA A 196 4.51 -5.17 -5.19
N VAL A 197 4.37 -3.86 -5.47
CA VAL A 197 4.54 -2.83 -4.43
C VAL A 197 3.53 -3.10 -3.31
N GLU A 198 3.97 -2.91 -2.06
CA GLU A 198 3.13 -3.13 -0.89
C GLU A 198 1.79 -2.38 -0.98
N SER A 199 0.69 -3.11 -0.85
CA SER A 199 -0.67 -2.56 -0.94
C SER A 199 -1.00 -1.65 0.25
N ARG A 200 -2.05 -0.82 0.11
CA ARG A 200 -2.55 0.06 1.19
C ARG A 200 -2.81 -0.71 2.47
N THR A 201 -3.53 -1.83 2.36
CA THR A 201 -3.95 -2.65 3.49
C THR A 201 -2.77 -3.34 4.17
N ALA A 202 -1.83 -3.89 3.40
CA ALA A 202 -0.63 -4.53 3.93
C ALA A 202 0.27 -3.51 4.66
N PHE A 203 0.44 -2.32 4.07
CA PHE A 203 1.22 -1.23 4.68
C PHE A 203 0.63 -0.79 6.02
N GLU A 204 -0.68 -0.60 6.10
CA GLU A 204 -1.35 -0.21 7.35
C GLU A 204 -1.30 -1.30 8.41
N ALA A 205 -1.46 -2.57 8.02
CA ALA A 205 -1.30 -3.70 8.94
C ALA A 205 0.12 -3.72 9.53
N ARG A 206 1.16 -3.57 8.69
CA ARG A 206 2.55 -3.50 9.14
C ARG A 206 2.81 -2.27 10.01
N ARG A 207 2.18 -1.13 9.72
CA ARG A 207 2.29 0.08 10.55
C ARG A 207 1.71 -0.16 11.93
N LYS A 208 0.52 -0.78 12.03
CA LYS A 208 -0.09 -1.16 13.31
C LYS A 208 0.82 -2.09 14.12
N THR A 209 1.38 -3.11 13.49
CA THR A 209 2.35 -4.00 14.14
C THR A 209 3.59 -3.24 14.61
N SER A 210 4.16 -2.36 13.78
CA SER A 210 5.33 -1.54 14.15
C SER A 210 5.04 -0.66 15.38
N VAL A 211 3.86 -0.03 15.43
CA VAL A 211 3.44 0.75 16.60
C VAL A 211 3.25 -0.14 17.83
N ALA A 212 2.66 -1.33 17.67
CA ALA A 212 2.46 -2.29 18.77
C ALA A 212 3.78 -2.82 19.35
N VAL A 213 4.77 -3.13 18.51
CA VAL A 213 6.12 -3.54 18.95
C VAL A 213 6.80 -2.44 19.77
N ASN A 214 6.57 -1.17 19.42
CA ASN A 214 7.11 -0.01 20.13
C ASN A 214 6.22 0.46 21.30
N ALA A 215 5.08 -0.17 21.55
CA ALA A 215 4.22 0.17 22.67
C ALA A 215 4.93 -0.23 23.97
N ILE A 216 5.08 0.71 24.90
CA ILE A 216 5.60 0.42 26.24
C ILE A 216 4.49 -0.24 27.06
N GLY A 217 4.31 -1.54 26.82
CA GLY A 217 3.53 -2.47 27.60
C GLY A 217 4.22 -3.83 27.51
N PRO A 218 4.67 -4.44 28.62
CA PRO A 218 5.53 -5.61 28.56
C PRO A 218 4.87 -6.78 27.81
N LEU A 219 3.55 -6.97 27.92
CA LEU A 219 2.86 -8.10 27.28
C LEU A 219 2.72 -7.94 25.76
N ASP A 220 2.23 -6.81 25.29
CA ASP A 220 1.94 -6.60 23.86
C ASP A 220 3.21 -6.42 23.03
N ALA A 221 4.25 -5.78 23.61
CA ALA A 221 5.54 -5.67 22.95
C ALA A 221 6.23 -7.04 22.84
N ILE A 222 6.14 -7.89 23.88
CA ILE A 222 6.71 -9.24 23.86
C ILE A 222 5.95 -10.13 22.89
N SER A 223 4.60 -10.08 22.86
CA SER A 223 3.80 -10.89 21.93
C SER A 223 4.11 -10.52 20.47
N ALA A 224 4.18 -9.24 20.16
CA ALA A 224 4.50 -8.76 18.82
C ALA A 224 5.95 -9.06 18.40
N ALA A 225 6.92 -8.96 19.31
CA ALA A 225 8.31 -9.32 19.04
C ALA A 225 8.49 -10.81 18.75
N VAL A 226 7.78 -11.69 19.48
CA VAL A 226 7.83 -13.15 19.27
C VAL A 226 7.17 -13.53 17.95
N GLN A 227 6.04 -12.93 17.59
CA GLN A 227 5.38 -13.17 16.30
C GLN A 227 6.17 -12.63 15.09
N ALA A 228 7.09 -11.68 15.30
CA ALA A 228 7.95 -11.16 14.25
C ALA A 228 9.10 -12.10 13.86
N VAL A 229 9.34 -13.17 14.62
CA VAL A 229 10.38 -14.18 14.33
C VAL A 229 9.88 -15.15 13.26
N SER A 230 10.68 -15.34 12.20
CA SER A 230 10.35 -16.27 11.11
C SER A 230 10.18 -17.70 11.63
N GLY A 231 9.00 -18.29 11.40
CA GLY A 231 8.64 -19.65 11.82
C GLY A 231 7.64 -19.74 12.98
N VAL A 232 7.32 -18.62 13.64
CA VAL A 232 6.31 -18.58 14.71
C VAL A 232 4.91 -18.45 14.09
N THR A 233 3.98 -19.32 14.51
CA THR A 233 2.59 -19.38 13.99
C THR A 233 1.56 -18.86 14.98
N ASP A 234 1.82 -18.93 16.29
CA ASP A 234 0.99 -18.34 17.34
C ASP A 234 1.84 -18.06 18.60
N ALA A 235 1.45 -17.07 19.40
CA ALA A 235 2.14 -16.70 20.64
C ALA A 235 1.16 -16.14 21.68
N TYR A 236 1.16 -16.73 22.88
CA TYR A 236 0.34 -16.31 24.02
C TYR A 236 1.24 -15.76 25.14
N VAL A 237 1.00 -14.51 25.56
CA VAL A 237 1.82 -13.82 26.57
C VAL A 237 0.92 -13.33 27.70
N THR A 238 1.30 -13.61 28.94
CA THR A 238 0.56 -13.23 30.16
C THR A 238 1.53 -12.81 31.26
N ASP A 239 1.13 -11.90 32.16
CA ASP A 239 1.88 -11.54 33.36
C ASP A 239 1.24 -12.15 34.60
N ASN A 240 2.09 -12.60 35.54
CA ASN A 240 1.62 -12.93 36.88
C ASN A 240 1.91 -11.73 37.80
N SER A 241 0.90 -10.90 38.02
CA SER A 241 0.97 -9.74 38.92
C SER A 241 0.87 -10.08 40.41
N THR A 242 0.88 -11.37 40.77
CA THR A 242 0.76 -11.84 42.16
C THR A 242 2.06 -12.47 42.67
N ALA A 243 2.30 -12.38 43.98
CA ALA A 243 3.45 -13.02 44.65
C ALA A 243 3.25 -14.54 44.88
N GLN A 244 2.22 -15.13 44.28
CA GLN A 244 1.83 -16.53 44.43
C GLN A 244 2.05 -17.26 43.11
N ASN A 245 2.34 -18.57 43.18
CA ASN A 245 2.39 -19.39 41.98
C ASN A 245 0.97 -19.54 41.42
N VAL A 246 0.73 -18.97 40.24
CA VAL A 246 -0.53 -19.14 39.51
C VAL A 246 -0.31 -20.17 38.42
N THR A 247 -1.06 -21.27 38.47
CA THR A 247 -1.07 -22.25 37.38
C THR A 247 -1.94 -21.70 36.24
N ALA A 248 -1.31 -21.17 35.20
CA ALA A 248 -2.02 -20.81 33.98
C ALA A 248 -2.48 -22.10 33.28
N ALA A 249 -3.80 -22.36 33.28
CA ALA A 249 -4.39 -23.42 32.48
C ALA A 249 -4.44 -22.97 31.02
N VAL A 250 -3.34 -23.09 30.31
CA VAL A 250 -3.37 -23.05 28.84
C VAL A 250 -3.90 -24.41 28.40
N GLY A 251 -5.09 -24.41 27.78
CA GLY A 251 -5.71 -25.64 27.29
C GLY A 251 -4.78 -26.39 26.34
N LEU A 252 -4.48 -27.65 26.69
CA LEU A 252 -3.56 -28.61 26.05
C LEU A 252 -2.06 -28.31 26.21
N LEU A 253 -1.37 -29.08 27.07
CA LEU A 253 -0.15 -29.85 26.74
C LEU A 253 0.43 -30.52 28.01
N THR A 254 0.14 -31.82 28.20
CA THR A 254 0.66 -32.67 29.30
C THR A 254 1.77 -33.66 28.86
N ALA A 255 2.34 -33.54 27.66
CA ALA A 255 3.52 -34.34 27.29
C ALA A 255 4.31 -33.71 26.14
N LEU A 256 5.61 -33.52 26.33
CA LEU A 256 6.58 -33.09 25.30
C LEU A 256 7.14 -34.33 24.58
N HIS A 257 6.99 -34.38 23.26
CA HIS A 257 7.79 -35.18 22.33
C HIS A 257 8.46 -34.21 21.34
N PRO A 258 9.71 -34.44 20.89
CA PRO A 258 10.49 -33.42 20.20
C PRO A 258 9.98 -33.18 18.77
N ALA A 259 9.25 -32.08 18.53
CA ALA A 259 9.11 -31.44 17.20
C ALA A 259 8.27 -30.14 17.15
N THR A 260 7.88 -29.52 18.27
CA THR A 260 7.22 -28.18 18.22
C THR A 260 7.61 -27.38 19.44
N ASP A 261 8.59 -26.49 19.30
CA ASP A 261 9.07 -25.63 20.38
C ASP A 261 8.08 -24.49 20.59
N TRP A 262 7.22 -24.63 21.60
CA TRP A 262 6.36 -23.57 22.11
C TRP A 262 7.11 -22.92 23.27
N LEU A 263 7.48 -21.65 23.12
CA LEU A 263 8.22 -20.91 24.14
C LEU A 263 7.24 -20.15 25.05
N ILE A 264 7.10 -20.59 26.31
CA ILE A 264 6.42 -19.84 27.36
C ILE A 264 7.49 -19.03 28.11
N VAL A 265 7.45 -17.70 27.98
CA VAL A 265 8.36 -16.81 28.71
C VAL A 265 7.64 -16.27 29.94
N THR A 266 8.10 -16.65 31.14
CA THR A 266 7.65 -16.08 32.41
C THR A 266 8.77 -15.23 33.00
N LEU A 267 8.51 -13.94 33.25
CA LEU A 267 9.49 -13.02 33.84
C LEU A 267 9.31 -12.95 35.37
N PRO A 268 10.37 -13.07 36.18
CA PRO A 268 10.31 -12.83 37.62
C PRO A 268 10.35 -11.33 37.97
N ALA A 269 9.80 -10.98 39.14
CA ALA A 269 9.50 -9.61 39.57
C ALA A 269 10.73 -8.73 39.89
N GLY A 270 10.51 -7.41 39.80
CA GLY A 270 11.49 -6.33 39.73
C GLY A 270 12.49 -6.18 40.89
N GLN A 271 13.71 -5.80 40.53
CA GLN A 271 14.67 -5.14 41.42
C GLN A 271 14.36 -3.64 41.43
N THR A 272 13.67 -3.18 42.47
CA THR A 272 13.65 -1.76 42.85
C THR A 272 14.85 -1.51 43.74
N THR A 273 15.82 -0.69 43.31
CA THR A 273 16.77 -0.07 44.25
C THR A 273 16.19 1.28 44.66
N SER A 274 15.71 1.35 45.90
CA SER A 274 15.27 2.55 46.63
C SER A 274 16.40 2.99 47.58
N PRO A 275 16.47 4.26 48.07
CA PRO A 275 15.59 5.42 47.87
C PRO A 275 16.14 6.52 46.96
#